data_AF-A0A967BZK4-F1
#
_entry.id   AF-A0A967BZK4-F1
#
_cell.length_a   1.000
_cell.length_b   1.000
_cell.length_c   1.000
_cell.angle_alpha   90.00
_cell.angle_beta   90.00
_cell.angle_gamma   90.00
#
_symmetry.space_group_name_H-M   'P 1'
#
loop_
_entity.id
_entity.type
_entity.pdbx_description
1 polymer ?
#
loop_
_entity_poly.entity_id
_entity_poly.type
_entity_poly.pdbx_seq_one_letter_code
_entity_poly.pdbx_strand_id
1 'polypeptide(L)'
;MNGLIRDVDAQRARWVAHREEQGLVPGAADGFALSAVLDVAPKPVDFGVLVLRLVAGSIMVAHGVNHGRNLDGTASWFESIGFRKARLQAALSSLGEISIGIGLILGPLTTIAGAALIATLLVAFVSNHRSAGFFVFNRPVEGWEYLLTLASIGVAVAVTGAGSISLDAVIGLDLSGWLGGAIAAAGALAGALQLATFWRPPQVSDN
;
A
#
# COMPACT_ATOMS: atom_id res chain seq x y z
N MET A 1 8.85 -29.92 -25.00
CA MET A 1 9.14 -28.87 -23.98
C MET A 1 9.95 -29.39 -22.77
N ASN A 2 9.95 -30.69 -22.45
CA ASN A 2 10.69 -31.22 -21.28
C ASN A 2 12.21 -31.38 -21.45
N GLY A 3 12.75 -31.23 -22.67
CA GLY A 3 14.19 -31.37 -22.94
C GLY A 3 14.99 -30.09 -22.68
N LEU A 4 14.40 -28.91 -22.95
CA LEU A 4 15.10 -27.63 -22.85
C LEU A 4 15.32 -27.19 -21.40
N ILE A 5 14.38 -27.51 -20.50
CA ILE A 5 14.47 -27.17 -19.07
C ILE A 5 15.53 -28.02 -18.36
N ARG A 6 15.62 -29.31 -18.70
CA ARG A 6 16.64 -30.22 -18.14
C ARG A 6 18.07 -29.81 -18.52
N ASP A 7 18.24 -29.20 -19.69
CA ASP A 7 19.55 -28.77 -20.17
C ASP A 7 20.04 -27.52 -19.43
N VAL A 8 19.13 -26.58 -19.12
CA VAL A 8 19.46 -25.38 -18.32
C VAL A 8 19.85 -25.74 -16.89
N ASP A 9 19.13 -26.67 -16.25
CA ASP A 9 19.45 -27.12 -14.89
C ASP A 9 20.80 -27.85 -14.84
N ALA A 10 21.10 -28.67 -15.86
CA ALA A 10 22.37 -29.37 -15.98
C ALA A 10 23.55 -28.42 -16.26
N GLN A 11 23.35 -27.39 -17.09
CA GLN A 11 24.36 -26.36 -17.35
C GLN A 11 24.61 -25.51 -16.10
N ARG A 12 23.57 -25.15 -15.35
CA ARG A 12 23.68 -24.41 -14.10
C ARG A 12 24.44 -25.19 -13.03
N ALA A 13 24.14 -26.48 -12.86
CA ALA A 13 24.85 -27.33 -11.90
C ALA A 13 26.35 -27.47 -12.23
N ARG A 14 26.69 -27.62 -13.52
CA ARG A 14 28.09 -27.69 -13.98
C ARG A 14 28.83 -26.37 -13.79
N TRP A 15 28.15 -25.25 -14.03
CA TRP A 15 28.73 -23.92 -13.84
C TRP A 15 29.01 -23.61 -12.37
N VAL A 16 28.11 -24.02 -11.45
CA VAL A 16 28.31 -23.86 -10.00
C VAL A 16 29.48 -24.72 -9.51
N ALA A 17 29.50 -26.00 -9.87
CA ALA A 17 30.58 -26.92 -9.47
C ALA A 17 31.96 -26.43 -9.93
N HIS A 18 32.06 -25.93 -11.17
CA HIS A 18 33.30 -25.40 -11.71
C HIS A 18 33.80 -24.15 -10.97
N ARG A 19 32.90 -23.32 -10.44
CA ARG A 19 33.28 -22.11 -9.69
C ARG A 19 33.61 -22.40 -8.23
N GLU A 20 33.01 -23.43 -7.64
CA GLU A 20 33.39 -23.95 -6.32
C GLU A 20 34.82 -24.53 -6.37
N GLU A 21 35.16 -25.29 -7.41
CA GLU A 21 36.52 -25.81 -7.64
C GLU A 21 37.57 -24.69 -7.77
N GLN A 22 37.19 -23.52 -8.30
CA GLN A 22 38.08 -22.37 -8.45
C GLN A 22 38.11 -21.45 -7.22
N GLY A 23 37.39 -21.77 -6.14
CA GLY A 23 37.29 -20.91 -4.95
C GLY A 23 36.64 -19.56 -5.23
N LEU A 24 35.89 -19.44 -6.34
CA LEU A 24 35.21 -18.21 -6.77
C LEU A 24 33.81 -18.08 -6.16
N VAL A 25 33.32 -19.13 -5.49
CA VAL A 25 32.07 -19.11 -4.72
C VAL A 25 32.42 -19.30 -3.24
N PRO A 26 32.09 -18.35 -2.36
CA PRO A 26 32.27 -18.50 -0.92
C PRO A 26 31.47 -19.71 -0.41
N GLY A 27 32.11 -20.55 0.40
CA GLY A 27 31.45 -21.68 1.05
C GLY A 27 30.31 -21.21 1.96
N ALA A 28 29.33 -22.09 2.20
CA ALA A 28 28.10 -21.85 2.96
C ALA A 28 28.27 -21.51 4.47
N ALA A 29 29.40 -20.92 4.87
CA ALA A 29 29.74 -20.57 6.26
C ALA A 29 29.57 -19.08 6.58
N ASP A 30 29.29 -18.24 5.59
CA ASP A 30 29.26 -16.78 5.75
C ASP A 30 27.82 -16.34 6.09
N GLY A 31 27.51 -16.35 7.38
CA GLY A 31 26.21 -15.90 7.89
C GLY A 31 25.86 -14.50 7.38
N PHE A 32 24.75 -14.42 6.65
CA PHE A 32 24.22 -13.24 5.96
C PHE A 32 25.02 -12.81 4.72
N ALA A 33 25.01 -13.66 3.69
CA ALA A 33 25.45 -13.27 2.36
C ALA A 33 24.54 -12.15 1.81
N LEU A 34 25.03 -10.91 1.85
CA LEU A 34 24.43 -9.75 1.16
C LEU A 34 24.20 -10.05 -0.33
N SER A 35 25.00 -10.93 -0.93
CA SER A 35 24.79 -11.45 -2.28
C SER A 35 23.48 -12.24 -2.42
N ALA A 36 23.01 -12.98 -1.42
CA ALA A 36 21.70 -13.65 -1.48
C ALA A 36 20.52 -12.66 -1.44
N VAL A 37 20.72 -11.49 -0.84
CA VAL A 37 19.77 -10.35 -0.87
C VAL A 37 19.82 -9.63 -2.23
N LEU A 38 20.97 -9.64 -2.91
CA LEU A 38 21.19 -8.96 -4.18
C LEU A 38 21.02 -9.84 -5.44
N ASP A 39 21.06 -11.18 -5.30
CA ASP A 39 21.03 -12.13 -6.43
C ASP A 39 19.63 -12.61 -6.84
N VAL A 40 18.57 -12.10 -6.23
CA VAL A 40 17.22 -12.27 -6.76
C VAL A 40 16.94 -11.09 -7.68
N ALA A 41 17.22 -11.26 -8.98
CA ALA A 41 16.72 -10.35 -9.99
C ALA A 41 15.20 -10.18 -9.76
N PRO A 42 14.70 -8.95 -9.53
CA PRO A 42 13.30 -8.73 -9.22
C PRO A 42 12.45 -9.37 -10.30
N LYS A 43 11.46 -10.17 -9.91
CA LYS A 43 10.51 -10.66 -10.90
C LYS A 43 9.80 -9.45 -11.51
N PRO A 44 9.38 -9.49 -12.79
CA PRO A 44 8.65 -8.36 -13.38
C PRO A 44 7.45 -7.89 -12.55
N VAL A 45 6.79 -8.82 -11.85
CA VAL A 45 5.71 -8.52 -10.90
C VAL A 45 6.18 -7.69 -9.70
N ASP A 46 7.38 -7.94 -9.17
CA ASP A 46 7.93 -7.19 -8.03
C ASP A 46 8.18 -5.73 -8.40
N PHE A 47 8.67 -5.50 -9.62
CA PHE A 47 8.83 -4.15 -10.16
C PHE A 47 7.48 -3.46 -10.36
N GLY A 48 6.49 -4.17 -10.92
CA GLY A 48 5.13 -3.66 -11.04
C GLY A 48 4.54 -3.25 -9.70
N VAL A 49 4.67 -4.09 -8.68
CA VAL A 49 4.23 -3.79 -7.30
C VAL A 49 5.00 -2.61 -6.70
N LEU A 50 6.30 -2.50 -6.94
CA LEU A 50 7.08 -1.32 -6.53
C LEU A 50 6.52 -0.03 -7.15
N VAL A 51 6.22 -0.01 -8.45
CA VAL A 51 5.63 1.17 -9.11
C VAL A 51 4.29 1.54 -8.47
N LEU A 52 3.41 0.54 -8.26
CA LEU A 52 2.12 0.76 -7.61
C LEU A 52 2.28 1.37 -6.21
N ARG A 53 3.22 0.84 -5.42
CA ARG A 53 3.55 1.34 -4.09
C ARG A 53 4.09 2.76 -4.09
N LEU A 54 5.02 3.07 -5.00
CA LEU A 54 5.60 4.41 -5.11
C LEU A 54 4.55 5.45 -5.51
N VAL A 55 3.69 5.13 -6.48
CA VAL A 55 2.64 6.04 -6.94
C VAL A 55 1.60 6.26 -5.84
N ALA A 56 0.99 5.18 -5.32
CA ALA A 56 -0.02 5.29 -4.27
C ALA A 56 0.57 5.93 -3.01
N GLY A 57 1.78 5.55 -2.62
CA GLY A 57 2.43 6.09 -1.44
C GLY A 57 2.73 7.58 -1.56
N SER A 58 3.24 8.04 -2.71
CA SER A 58 3.52 9.46 -2.96
C SER A 58 2.25 10.32 -2.91
N ILE A 59 1.17 9.79 -3.49
CA ILE A 59 -0.17 10.41 -3.42
C ILE A 59 -0.62 10.57 -1.97
N MET A 60 -0.51 9.52 -1.15
CA MET A 60 -0.91 9.58 0.25
C MET A 60 -0.06 10.56 1.06
N VAL A 61 1.26 10.63 0.83
CA VAL A 61 2.10 11.66 1.45
C VAL A 61 1.64 13.06 1.05
N ALA A 62 1.35 13.30 -0.23
CA ALA A 62 0.88 14.60 -0.70
C ALA A 62 -0.45 15.01 -0.06
N HIS A 63 -1.42 14.09 0.03
CA HIS A 63 -2.69 14.32 0.73
C HIS A 63 -2.49 14.61 2.21
N GLY A 64 -1.66 13.82 2.91
CA GLY A 64 -1.44 14.00 4.33
C GLY A 64 -0.72 15.31 4.65
N VAL A 65 0.25 15.73 3.83
CA VAL A 65 0.86 17.07 3.91
C VAL A 65 -0.17 18.17 3.65
N ASN A 66 -1.05 17.98 2.66
CA ASN A 66 -2.12 18.94 2.37
C ASN A 66 -3.12 19.07 3.53
N HIS A 67 -3.42 18.00 4.26
CA HIS A 67 -4.23 18.05 5.49
C HIS A 67 -3.48 18.68 6.67
N GLY A 68 -2.16 18.51 6.73
CA GLY A 68 -1.33 19.03 7.82
C GLY A 68 -1.00 20.53 7.70
N ARG A 69 -0.95 21.09 6.49
CA ARG A 69 -0.49 22.48 6.25
C ARG A 69 -1.41 23.56 6.85
N ASN A 70 -2.70 23.27 7.01
CA ASN A 70 -3.66 24.12 7.70
C ASN A 70 -4.65 23.26 8.47
N LEU A 71 -4.23 22.78 9.63
CA LEU A 71 -4.99 21.84 10.43
C LEU A 71 -6.36 22.38 10.86
N ASP A 72 -6.46 23.68 11.15
CA ASP A 72 -7.72 24.32 11.55
C ASP A 72 -8.70 24.36 10.37
N GLY A 73 -8.22 24.71 9.18
CA GLY A 73 -9.03 24.67 7.97
C GLY A 73 -9.50 23.26 7.61
N THR A 74 -8.62 22.26 7.72
CA THR A 74 -9.00 20.86 7.50
C THR A 74 -10.00 20.37 8.54
N ALA A 75 -9.86 20.78 9.80
CA ALA A 75 -10.84 20.47 10.84
C ALA A 75 -12.21 21.08 10.53
N SER A 76 -12.28 22.36 10.14
CA SER A 76 -13.54 22.99 9.74
C SER A 76 -14.18 22.30 8.53
N TRP A 77 -13.37 21.88 7.55
CA TRP A 77 -13.88 21.11 6.41
C TRP A 77 -14.41 19.73 6.83
N PHE A 78 -13.69 18.99 7.66
CA PHE A 78 -14.17 17.70 8.21
C PHE A 78 -15.46 17.83 9.01
N GLU A 79 -15.61 18.89 9.80
CA GLU A 79 -16.87 19.19 10.48
C GLU A 79 -18.00 19.44 9.49
N SER A 80 -17.75 20.20 8.41
CA SER A 80 -18.75 20.51 7.38
C SER A 80 -19.28 19.27 6.64
N ILE A 81 -18.47 18.21 6.52
CA ILE A 81 -18.86 16.93 5.92
C ILE A 81 -19.33 15.90 6.96
N GLY A 82 -19.51 16.29 8.23
CA GLY A 82 -20.19 15.49 9.25
C GLY A 82 -19.30 14.68 10.20
N PHE A 83 -17.99 14.96 10.27
CA PHE A 83 -17.13 14.33 11.26
C PHE A 83 -17.22 14.99 12.65
N ARG A 84 -17.30 14.15 13.68
CA ARG A 84 -17.15 14.54 15.09
C ARG A 84 -15.69 14.56 15.50
N LYS A 85 -15.35 15.42 16.47
CA LYS A 85 -13.97 15.66 16.92
C LYS A 85 -13.07 16.06 15.75
N ALA A 86 -13.51 17.02 14.95
CA ALA A 86 -12.93 17.28 13.64
C ALA A 86 -11.42 17.62 13.66
N ARG A 87 -10.93 18.34 14.69
CA ARG A 87 -9.49 18.59 14.86
C ARG A 87 -8.68 17.30 15.06
N LEU A 88 -9.22 16.35 15.82
CA LEU A 88 -8.58 15.03 16.00
C LEU A 88 -8.59 14.26 14.68
N GLN A 89 -9.71 14.28 13.94
CA GLN A 89 -9.79 13.62 12.64
C GLN A 89 -8.80 14.23 11.64
N ALA A 90 -8.67 15.55 11.59
CA ALA A 90 -7.72 16.25 10.72
C ALA A 90 -6.27 15.83 11.03
N ALA A 91 -5.91 15.76 12.32
CA ALA A 91 -4.59 15.31 12.74
C ALA A 91 -4.34 13.84 12.40
N LEU A 92 -5.31 12.96 12.65
CA LEU A 92 -5.21 11.53 12.35
C LEU A 92 -5.17 11.24 10.84
N SER A 93 -5.93 12.00 10.03
CA SER A 93 -5.89 11.90 8.58
C SER A 93 -4.53 12.34 8.05
N SER A 94 -4.00 13.50 8.48
CA SER A 94 -2.67 13.95 8.07
C SER A 94 -1.57 12.94 8.44
N LEU A 95 -1.50 12.56 9.72
CA LEU A 95 -0.47 11.62 10.20
C LEU A 95 -0.63 10.23 9.56
N GLY A 96 -1.88 9.76 9.46
CA GLY A 96 -2.21 8.45 8.90
C GLY A 96 -1.84 8.36 7.42
N GLU A 97 -2.21 9.35 6.61
CA GLU A 97 -1.91 9.36 5.18
C GLU A 97 -0.41 9.46 4.91
N ILE A 98 0.33 10.26 5.68
CA ILE A 98 1.80 10.28 5.59
C ILE A 98 2.40 8.92 5.98
N SER A 99 1.91 8.30 7.05
CA SER A 99 2.42 7.01 7.54
C SER A 99 2.13 5.87 6.55
N ILE A 100 0.92 5.85 5.96
CA ILE A 100 0.55 4.94 4.88
C ILE A 100 1.49 5.15 3.70
N GLY A 101 1.72 6.40 3.31
CA GLY A 101 2.57 6.73 2.18
C GLY A 101 4.01 6.26 2.34
N ILE A 102 4.62 6.55 3.50
CA ILE A 102 5.97 6.08 3.86
C ILE A 102 6.02 4.54 3.91
N GLY A 103 5.01 3.91 4.51
CA GLY A 103 4.90 2.46 4.61
C GLY A 103 4.84 1.77 3.23
N LEU A 104 4.12 2.35 2.27
CA LEU A 104 4.07 1.84 0.91
C LEU A 104 5.41 2.07 0.18
N ILE A 105 5.98 3.28 0.24
CA ILE A 105 7.20 3.65 -0.48
C ILE A 105 8.39 2.80 -0.03
N LEU A 106 8.65 2.75 1.29
CA LEU A 106 9.79 2.03 1.84
C LEU A 106 9.51 0.52 1.93
N GLY A 107 8.23 0.15 2.03
CA GLY A 107 7.78 -1.22 2.19
C GLY A 107 8.00 -1.88 3.57
N PRO A 108 7.93 -1.19 4.73
CA PRO A 108 7.74 -1.84 6.02
C PRO A 108 6.25 -2.05 6.30
N LEU A 109 5.88 -3.25 6.75
CA LEU A 109 4.50 -3.65 7.03
C LEU A 109 3.58 -3.35 5.82
N THR A 110 4.05 -3.65 4.61
CA THR A 110 3.46 -3.22 3.34
C THR A 110 2.01 -3.66 3.20
N THR A 111 1.69 -4.89 3.58
CA THR A 111 0.32 -5.41 3.58
C THR A 111 -0.57 -4.62 4.54
N ILE A 112 -0.06 -4.22 5.72
CA ILE A 112 -0.80 -3.37 6.67
C ILE A 112 -1.00 -1.97 6.09
N ALA A 113 0.02 -1.39 5.44
CA ALA A 113 -0.09 -0.10 4.78
C ALA A 113 -1.14 -0.12 3.65
N GLY A 114 -1.20 -1.21 2.87
CA GLY A 114 -2.24 -1.45 1.88
C GLY A 114 -3.65 -1.53 2.49
N ALA A 115 -3.81 -2.22 3.62
CA ALA A 115 -5.08 -2.26 4.34
C ALA A 115 -5.49 -0.90 4.94
N ALA A 116 -4.53 -0.14 5.48
CA ALA A 116 -4.76 1.21 5.97
C ALA A 116 -5.13 2.19 4.85
N LEU A 117 -4.53 2.05 3.65
CA LEU A 117 -4.95 2.77 2.45
C LEU A 117 -6.42 2.51 2.12
N ILE A 118 -6.84 1.23 2.09
CA ILE A 118 -8.24 0.86 1.85
C ILE A 118 -9.17 1.47 2.90
N ALA A 119 -8.79 1.40 4.18
CA ALA A 119 -9.56 1.98 5.27
C ALA A 119 -9.80 3.49 5.05
N THR A 120 -8.73 4.25 4.77
CA THR A 120 -8.80 5.70 4.53
C THR A 120 -9.66 6.04 3.31
N LEU A 121 -9.51 5.30 2.21
CA LEU A 121 -10.27 5.55 0.98
C LEU A 121 -11.75 5.20 1.13
N LEU A 122 -12.08 4.17 1.93
CA LEU A 122 -13.47 3.87 2.26
C LEU A 122 -14.10 5.00 3.08
N VAL A 123 -13.37 5.54 4.07
CA VAL A 123 -13.81 6.69 4.86
C VAL A 123 -14.07 7.89 3.95
N ALA A 124 -13.13 8.23 3.06
CA ALA A 124 -13.28 9.33 2.10
C ALA A 124 -14.45 9.10 1.14
N PHE A 125 -14.61 7.87 0.63
CA PHE A 125 -15.71 7.52 -0.27
C PHE A 125 -17.05 7.75 0.40
N VAL A 126 -17.28 7.16 1.57
CA VAL A 126 -18.59 7.23 2.24
C VAL A 126 -18.91 8.65 2.71
N SER A 127 -17.92 9.36 3.25
CA SER A 127 -18.16 10.67 3.88
C SER A 127 -18.29 11.83 2.88
N ASN A 128 -17.62 11.77 1.72
CA ASN A 128 -17.55 12.92 0.81
C ASN A 128 -17.88 12.58 -0.66
N HIS A 129 -17.50 11.41 -1.17
CA HIS A 129 -17.54 11.15 -2.63
C HIS A 129 -18.69 10.23 -3.11
N ARG A 130 -19.38 9.51 -2.23
CA ARG A 130 -20.35 8.46 -2.62
C ARG A 130 -21.52 8.97 -3.49
N SER A 131 -21.92 10.22 -3.31
CA SER A 131 -23.02 10.85 -4.04
C SER A 131 -22.54 11.72 -5.20
N ALA A 132 -21.23 11.86 -5.42
CA ALA A 132 -20.65 12.74 -6.43
C ALA A 132 -20.63 12.12 -7.84
N GLY A 133 -21.08 10.87 -8.01
CA GLY A 133 -20.97 10.13 -9.27
C GLY A 133 -19.56 9.60 -9.54
N PHE A 134 -19.33 9.02 -10.70
CA PHE A 134 -18.09 8.29 -11.00
C PHE A 134 -16.88 9.20 -11.25
N PHE A 135 -17.01 10.19 -12.14
CA PHE A 135 -15.87 10.90 -12.72
C PHE A 135 -15.19 11.92 -11.81
N VAL A 136 -13.86 11.95 -11.78
CA VAL A 136 -13.05 12.84 -10.92
C VAL A 136 -13.26 14.32 -11.23
N PHE A 137 -13.69 14.65 -12.45
CA PHE A 137 -13.93 16.03 -12.86
C PHE A 137 -15.32 16.56 -12.49
N ASN A 138 -16.16 15.76 -11.83
CA ASN A 138 -17.45 16.22 -11.33
C ASN A 138 -17.30 17.37 -10.33
N ARG A 139 -18.31 18.23 -10.27
CA ARG A 139 -18.37 19.44 -9.43
C ARG A 139 -19.75 19.54 -8.77
N PRO A 140 -19.86 20.15 -7.56
CA PRO A 140 -18.80 20.79 -6.79
C PRO A 140 -17.84 19.81 -6.08
N VAL A 141 -18.24 18.53 -5.96
CA VAL A 141 -17.42 17.45 -5.39
C VAL A 141 -16.97 16.51 -6.50
N GLU A 142 -15.69 16.14 -6.48
CA GLU A 142 -15.10 15.18 -7.42
C GLU A 142 -15.72 13.78 -7.26
N GLY A 143 -15.87 13.04 -8.35
CA GLY A 143 -16.37 11.67 -8.31
C GLY A 143 -15.41 10.65 -7.69
N TRP A 144 -15.87 9.41 -7.54
CA TRP A 144 -15.17 8.38 -6.79
C TRP A 144 -14.18 7.50 -7.58
N GLU A 145 -14.00 7.71 -8.90
CA GLU A 145 -13.12 6.86 -9.75
C GLU A 145 -11.68 6.79 -9.23
N TYR A 146 -11.15 7.91 -8.73
CA TYR A 146 -9.79 7.99 -8.20
C TYR A 146 -9.64 7.18 -6.91
N LEU A 147 -10.64 7.24 -6.02
CA LEU A 147 -10.67 6.47 -4.78
C LEU A 147 -10.75 4.98 -5.07
N LEU A 148 -11.59 4.56 -6.03
CA LEU A 148 -11.67 3.15 -6.45
C LEU A 148 -10.32 2.66 -6.99
N THR A 149 -9.65 3.48 -7.80
CA THR A 149 -8.35 3.14 -8.39
C THR A 149 -7.30 2.92 -7.31
N LEU A 150 -7.15 3.87 -6.37
CA LEU A 150 -6.21 3.72 -5.26
C LEU A 150 -6.57 2.56 -4.32
N ALA A 151 -7.86 2.31 -4.06
CA ALA A 151 -8.30 1.20 -3.22
C ALA A 151 -7.95 -0.15 -3.87
N SER A 152 -8.10 -0.23 -5.21
CA SER A 152 -7.71 -1.40 -6.00
C SER A 152 -6.19 -1.64 -5.94
N ILE A 153 -5.38 -0.57 -5.93
CA ILE A 153 -3.94 -0.67 -5.67
C ILE A 153 -3.67 -1.21 -4.26
N GLY A 154 -4.36 -0.68 -3.25
CA GLY A 154 -4.24 -1.17 -1.87
C GLY A 154 -4.55 -2.67 -1.75
N VAL A 155 -5.60 -3.15 -2.41
CA VAL A 155 -5.94 -4.58 -2.46
C VAL A 155 -4.86 -5.38 -3.19
N ALA A 156 -4.42 -4.90 -4.35
CA ALA A 156 -3.37 -5.56 -5.12
C ALA A 156 -2.09 -5.71 -4.28
N VAL A 157 -1.60 -4.62 -3.68
CA VAL A 157 -0.40 -4.61 -2.83
C VAL A 157 -0.56 -5.53 -1.61
N ALA A 158 -1.73 -5.51 -0.95
CA ALA A 158 -1.96 -6.38 0.19
C ALA A 158 -1.92 -7.88 -0.19
N VAL A 159 -2.50 -8.25 -1.33
CA VAL A 159 -2.54 -9.64 -1.81
C VAL A 159 -1.20 -10.08 -2.43
N THR A 160 -0.51 -9.21 -3.18
CA THR A 160 0.77 -9.55 -3.80
C THR A 160 1.95 -9.46 -2.83
N GLY A 161 1.79 -8.73 -1.73
CA GLY A 161 2.86 -8.44 -0.78
C GLY A 161 3.76 -7.31 -1.22
N ALA A 162 4.89 -7.18 -0.51
CA ALA A 162 5.82 -6.06 -0.66
C ALA A 162 6.71 -6.13 -1.90
N GLY A 163 6.89 -7.31 -2.49
CA GLY A 163 7.89 -7.56 -3.53
C GLY A 163 9.33 -7.51 -2.99
N SER A 164 10.28 -7.95 -3.82
CA SER A 164 11.70 -8.09 -3.45
C SER A 164 12.42 -6.77 -3.11
N ILE A 165 11.94 -5.63 -3.64
CA ILE A 165 12.50 -4.30 -3.34
C ILE A 165 11.66 -3.65 -2.23
N SER A 166 11.87 -4.06 -0.99
CA SER A 166 11.15 -3.55 0.19
C SER A 166 11.90 -3.83 1.49
N LEU A 167 11.60 -3.06 2.55
CA LEU A 167 12.11 -3.38 3.89
C LEU A 167 11.56 -4.70 4.43
N ASP A 168 10.31 -5.06 4.12
CA ASP A 168 9.72 -6.36 4.45
C ASP A 168 10.55 -7.52 3.89
N ALA A 169 11.01 -7.41 2.64
CA ALA A 169 11.89 -8.42 2.04
C ALA A 169 13.25 -8.52 2.75
N VAL A 170 13.82 -7.39 3.18
CA VAL A 170 15.09 -7.34 3.92
C VAL A 170 14.98 -8.08 5.27
N ILE A 171 13.84 -7.97 5.95
CA ILE A 171 13.61 -8.61 7.26
C ILE A 171 12.90 -9.96 7.16
N GLY A 172 12.56 -10.43 5.95
CA GLY A 172 11.85 -11.69 5.73
C GLY A 172 10.39 -11.70 6.18
N LEU A 173 9.73 -10.54 6.23
CA LEU A 173 8.30 -10.45 6.55
C LEU A 173 7.46 -10.68 5.29
N ASP A 174 6.61 -11.70 5.31
CA ASP A 174 5.64 -11.97 4.23
C ASP A 174 4.24 -12.17 4.82
N LEU A 175 3.36 -11.20 4.56
CA LEU A 175 1.94 -11.23 4.91
C LEU A 175 1.04 -11.27 3.66
N SER A 176 1.58 -11.72 2.52
CA SER A 176 0.89 -11.72 1.23
C SER A 176 -0.12 -12.86 1.07
N GLY A 177 -0.67 -13.01 -0.14
CA GLY A 177 -1.65 -14.02 -0.51
C GLY A 177 -3.01 -13.77 0.14
N TRP A 178 -3.69 -14.86 0.52
CA TRP A 178 -5.01 -14.78 1.14
C TRP A 178 -5.00 -14.21 2.55
N LEU A 179 -3.88 -14.33 3.27
CA LEU A 179 -3.69 -13.63 4.54
C LEU A 179 -3.71 -12.11 4.30
N GLY A 180 -2.99 -11.66 3.28
CA GLY A 180 -3.01 -10.25 2.86
C GLY A 180 -4.40 -9.79 2.42
N GLY A 181 -5.14 -10.64 1.70
CA GLY A 181 -6.55 -10.40 1.38
C GLY A 181 -7.44 -10.26 2.63
N ALA A 182 -7.26 -11.10 3.64
CA ALA A 182 -7.99 -11.01 4.91
C ALA A 182 -7.61 -9.73 5.69
N ILE A 183 -6.34 -9.34 5.68
CA ILE A 183 -5.86 -8.09 6.26
C ILE A 183 -6.45 -6.87 5.54
N ALA A 184 -6.54 -6.91 4.21
CA ALA A 184 -7.20 -5.88 3.42
C ALA A 184 -8.69 -5.74 3.78
N ALA A 185 -9.40 -6.86 3.93
CA ALA A 185 -10.78 -6.86 4.40
C ALA A 185 -10.92 -6.30 5.83
N ALA A 186 -9.99 -6.64 6.72
CA ALA A 186 -9.94 -6.06 8.07
C ALA A 186 -9.70 -4.53 8.04
N GLY A 187 -8.89 -4.03 7.10
CA GLY A 187 -8.73 -2.60 6.85
C GLY A 187 -10.06 -1.92 6.46
N ALA A 188 -10.80 -2.50 5.54
CA ALA A 188 -12.14 -2.00 5.17
C ALA A 188 -13.09 -1.98 6.38
N LEU A 189 -13.09 -3.04 7.21
CA LEU A 189 -13.88 -3.09 8.44
C LEU A 189 -13.46 -2.01 9.45
N ALA A 190 -12.16 -1.74 9.57
CA ALA A 190 -11.65 -0.66 10.42
C ALA A 190 -12.12 0.73 9.94
N GLY A 191 -12.11 0.97 8.63
CA GLY A 191 -12.67 2.19 8.04
C GLY A 191 -14.17 2.33 8.29
N ALA A 192 -14.93 1.24 8.14
CA ALA A 192 -16.35 1.22 8.46
C ALA A 192 -16.63 1.49 9.95
N LEU A 193 -15.80 0.94 10.85
CA LEU A 193 -15.88 1.21 12.28
C LEU A 193 -15.54 2.67 12.60
N GLN A 194 -14.54 3.27 11.94
CA GLN A 194 -14.23 4.69 12.07
C GLN A 194 -15.43 5.55 11.68
N LEU A 195 -16.08 5.24 10.55
CA LEU A 195 -17.28 5.96 10.10
C LEU A 195 -18.43 5.81 11.12
N ALA A 196 -18.71 4.58 11.57
CA ALA A 196 -19.76 4.31 12.55
C ALA A 196 -19.53 5.08 13.86
N THR A 197 -18.27 5.27 14.26
CA THR A 197 -17.89 5.92 15.51
C THR A 197 -17.76 7.43 15.39
N PHE A 198 -17.31 8.00 14.27
CA PHE A 198 -16.99 9.43 14.19
C PHE A 198 -17.78 10.22 13.17
N TRP A 199 -18.51 9.59 12.25
CA TRP A 199 -19.19 10.28 11.16
C TRP A 199 -20.72 10.18 11.24
N ARG A 200 -21.40 11.27 10.94
CA ARG A 200 -22.86 11.31 10.72
C ARG A 200 -23.12 12.14 9.46
N PRO A 201 -24.00 11.70 8.54
CA PRO A 201 -24.33 12.52 7.38
C PRO A 201 -24.80 13.92 7.80
N PRO A 202 -24.29 15.00 7.18
CA PRO A 202 -24.83 16.34 7.39
C PRO A 202 -26.34 16.35 7.12
N GLN A 203 -27.11 17.02 7.98
CA GLN A 203 -28.54 17.22 7.75
C GLN A 203 -28.67 18.11 6.50
N VAL A 204 -29.43 17.66 5.50
CA VAL A 204 -29.86 18.56 4.43
C VAL A 204 -30.86 19.52 5.07
N SER A 205 -30.52 20.79 5.17
CA SER A 205 -31.52 21.81 5.55
C SER A 205 -32.50 21.94 4.39
N ASP A 206 -33.76 21.60 4.62
CA ASP A 206 -34.87 21.94 3.71
C ASP A 206 -35.00 23.47 3.69
N ASN A 207 -34.28 24.13 2.78
CA ASN A 207 -34.41 25.56 2.49
C ASN A 207 -35.05 25.74 1.12
#